data_AF-A0A1Z4C0I4-F1
#
_entry.id   AF-A0A1Z4C0I4-F1
#
_cell.length_a   1.000
_cell.length_b   1.000
_cell.length_c   1.000
_cell.angle_alpha   90.00
_cell.angle_beta   90.00
_cell.angle_gamma   90.00
#
_symmetry.space_group_name_H-M   'P 1'
#
loop_
_entity.id
_entity.type
_entity.pdbx_description
1 polymer ?
#
loop_
_entity_poly.entity_id
_entity_poly.type
_entity_poly.pdbx_seq_one_letter_code
_entity_poly.pdbx_strand_id
1 'polypeptide(L)'
;MPSFSIGTLLHRVAGQFERLHQRIVISNLASGLDQLHQLDIDGKALPISDLGFSDVQEALIQIITKNVDVLAQMAIQPQNLPELENALNRLQGIIDKSTVAGFSGVEQKTVFHGRIDRHFTELELCHYKKFHNLKITKIARINLFTGINNSGKTTLLEAVYLLSKQNDFGGLLEVIRRRGKVSEDKLNPEWFLQQLPESFALKARFDNQDTSVVMRHYEEDSLEIDRSRYLQSVELTAIFADIHQASSTRLFKGRDRESKATSIKLLCPAVFSSPFFLNEPSRYAAFYHKSTQSKALPKIFEFIRRDVVPGISDIRLVDEWQRFLVTDSAYDNALDLMEYGEGLQRIFFISLLFASAQNGIVLIDEFENAIHVELIGKFCQFIHTLSIEFNVQVFLTSHSKECVDAFVENVPDIQDFAFHTLVCQGADIVAREFTGPEFKKLLEAGDVDLRRAK
;
A
#
# COMPACT_ATOMS: atom_id res chain seq x y z
N MET A 1 30.07 -67.60 -13.45
CA MET A 1 29.60 -66.37 -14.12
C MET A 1 28.30 -65.94 -13.46
N PRO A 2 28.21 -64.80 -12.76
CA PRO A 2 26.94 -64.32 -12.29
C PRO A 2 26.19 -63.70 -13.47
N SER A 3 24.98 -64.21 -13.70
CA SER A 3 24.02 -63.73 -14.68
C SER A 3 23.61 -62.29 -14.38
N PHE A 4 24.14 -61.34 -15.14
CA PHE A 4 23.60 -59.99 -15.20
C PHE A 4 22.18 -60.08 -15.77
N SER A 5 21.18 -59.93 -14.90
CA SER A 5 19.77 -59.84 -15.29
C SER A 5 19.55 -58.63 -16.21
N ILE A 6 19.16 -58.88 -17.45
CA ILE A 6 18.75 -57.89 -18.44
C ILE A 6 17.62 -56.98 -17.88
N GLY A 7 16.78 -57.50 -16.98
CA GLY A 7 15.73 -56.75 -16.30
C GLY A 7 16.26 -55.62 -15.41
N THR A 8 17.39 -55.81 -14.73
CA THR A 8 17.99 -54.78 -13.88
C THR A 8 18.65 -53.67 -14.70
N LEU A 9 19.15 -54.00 -15.90
CA LEU A 9 19.70 -53.02 -16.85
C LEU A 9 18.57 -52.20 -17.50
N LEU A 10 17.48 -52.85 -17.92
CA LEU A 10 16.30 -52.18 -18.51
C LEU A 10 15.61 -51.26 -17.51
N HIS A 11 15.51 -51.64 -16.23
CA HIS A 11 14.89 -50.78 -15.20
C HIS A 11 15.77 -49.56 -14.86
N ARG A 12 17.11 -49.69 -14.93
CA ARG A 12 18.04 -48.55 -14.80
C ARG A 12 18.02 -47.63 -16.01
N VAL A 13 17.94 -48.19 -17.22
CA VAL A 13 17.84 -47.42 -18.47
C VAL A 13 16.48 -46.71 -18.54
N ALA A 14 15.37 -47.37 -18.21
CA ALA A 14 14.04 -46.75 -18.13
C ALA A 14 14.01 -45.60 -17.10
N GLY A 15 14.58 -45.81 -15.91
CA GLY A 15 14.70 -44.75 -14.90
C GLY A 15 15.64 -43.60 -15.32
N GLN A 16 16.67 -43.86 -16.15
CA GLN A 16 17.50 -42.81 -16.74
C GLN A 16 16.78 -42.04 -17.85
N PHE A 17 15.98 -42.73 -18.68
CA PHE A 17 15.14 -42.10 -19.70
C PHE A 17 14.03 -41.26 -19.08
N GLU A 18 13.35 -41.72 -18.03
CA GLU A 18 12.39 -40.91 -17.28
C GLU A 18 13.04 -39.68 -16.64
N ARG A 19 14.24 -39.82 -16.05
CA ARG A 19 15.00 -38.68 -15.51
C ARG A 19 15.40 -37.66 -16.59
N LEU A 20 15.84 -38.13 -17.75
CA LEU A 20 16.21 -37.28 -18.87
C LEU A 20 14.96 -36.57 -19.43
N HIS A 21 13.86 -37.31 -19.55
CA HIS A 21 12.60 -36.80 -20.07
C HIS A 21 11.96 -35.78 -19.12
N GLN A 22 11.97 -36.02 -17.81
CA GLN A 22 11.52 -35.04 -16.80
C GLN A 22 12.38 -33.77 -16.85
N ARG A 23 13.71 -33.90 -16.93
CA ARG A 23 14.60 -32.74 -17.05
C ARG A 23 14.37 -31.94 -18.33
N ILE A 24 14.14 -32.61 -19.46
CA ILE A 24 13.84 -31.94 -20.74
C ILE A 24 12.51 -31.18 -20.64
N VAL A 25 11.47 -31.79 -20.06
CA VAL A 25 10.16 -31.15 -19.89
C VAL A 25 10.26 -29.94 -18.96
N ILE A 26 10.95 -30.06 -17.82
CA ILE A 26 11.17 -28.95 -16.87
C ILE A 26 12.01 -27.83 -17.52
N SER A 27 13.07 -28.19 -18.26
CA SER A 27 13.90 -27.25 -19.02
C SER A 27 13.12 -26.51 -20.10
N ASN A 28 12.21 -27.19 -20.81
CA ASN A 28 11.36 -26.57 -21.81
C ASN A 28 10.30 -25.66 -21.17
N LEU A 29 9.79 -26.02 -19.98
CA LEU A 29 8.88 -25.19 -19.20
C LEU A 29 9.60 -23.91 -18.72
N ALA A 30 10.81 -24.05 -18.19
CA ALA A 30 11.64 -22.90 -17.78
C ALA A 30 11.98 -21.98 -18.96
N SER A 31 12.36 -22.56 -20.12
CA SER A 31 12.62 -21.80 -21.36
C SER A 31 11.38 -21.10 -21.90
N GLY A 32 10.21 -21.75 -21.88
CA GLY A 32 8.94 -21.12 -22.26
C GLY A 32 8.56 -19.97 -21.32
N LEU A 33 8.85 -20.11 -20.03
CA LEU A 33 8.67 -19.04 -19.03
C LEU A 33 9.66 -17.89 -19.20
N ASP A 34 10.91 -18.20 -19.53
CA ASP A 34 11.92 -17.19 -19.89
C ASP A 34 11.48 -16.38 -21.12
N GLN A 35 10.98 -17.05 -22.16
CA GLN A 35 10.48 -16.39 -23.37
C GLN A 35 9.25 -15.51 -23.10
N LEU A 36 8.29 -15.96 -22.30
CA LEU A 36 7.16 -15.12 -21.86
C LEU A 36 7.63 -13.91 -21.06
N HIS A 37 8.59 -14.10 -20.15
CA HIS A 37 9.17 -13.03 -19.36
C HIS A 37 9.96 -12.03 -20.21
N GLN A 38 10.59 -12.49 -21.29
CA GLN A 38 11.38 -11.66 -22.20
C GLN A 38 10.50 -10.88 -23.19
N LEU A 39 9.40 -11.49 -23.65
CA LEU A 39 8.34 -10.81 -24.42
C LEU A 39 7.62 -9.72 -23.61
N ASP A 40 7.47 -9.91 -22.29
CA ASP A 40 6.95 -8.88 -21.34
C ASP A 40 7.93 -7.70 -21.20
N ILE A 41 9.24 -7.95 -21.29
CA ILE A 41 10.29 -6.91 -21.21
C ILE A 41 10.42 -6.13 -22.53
N ASP A 42 10.36 -6.81 -23.68
CA ASP A 42 10.60 -6.23 -25.02
C ASP A 42 9.38 -5.47 -25.59
N GLY A 43 8.21 -5.55 -24.97
CA GLY A 43 7.00 -4.78 -25.32
C GLY A 43 7.12 -3.25 -25.21
N LYS A 44 8.30 -2.73 -24.83
CA LYS A 44 8.62 -1.29 -24.81
C LYS A 44 9.29 -0.75 -26.07
N ALA A 45 9.62 -1.57 -27.07
CA ALA A 45 10.31 -1.07 -28.25
C ALA A 45 10.07 -1.94 -29.50
N LEU A 46 8.87 -1.93 -30.09
CA LEU A 46 8.65 -2.32 -31.49
C LEU A 46 7.28 -1.79 -31.98
N PRO A 47 7.20 -1.11 -33.14
CA PRO A 47 5.93 -0.93 -33.83
C PRO A 47 5.67 -2.18 -34.68
N ILE A 48 4.81 -3.09 -34.21
CA ILE A 48 4.38 -4.26 -34.99
C ILE A 48 2.85 -4.32 -34.98
N SER A 49 2.28 -4.42 -36.18
CA SER A 49 0.89 -4.68 -36.52
C SER A 49 0.10 -5.55 -35.53
N ASP A 50 -1.07 -5.05 -35.12
CA ASP A 50 -2.04 -5.56 -34.12
C ASP A 50 -2.61 -6.99 -34.33
N LEU A 51 -2.02 -7.83 -35.19
CA LEU A 51 -2.52 -9.19 -35.49
C LEU A 51 -1.53 -10.32 -35.15
N GLY A 52 -0.34 -10.04 -34.59
CA GLY A 52 0.69 -11.07 -34.36
C GLY A 52 1.00 -11.41 -32.90
N PHE A 53 0.70 -10.54 -31.94
CA PHE A 53 1.16 -10.70 -30.55
C PHE A 53 0.25 -11.62 -29.72
N SER A 54 -1.07 -11.52 -29.92
CA SER A 54 -2.07 -12.36 -29.23
C SER A 54 -1.92 -13.84 -29.58
N ASP A 55 -1.74 -14.15 -30.87
CA ASP A 55 -1.63 -15.53 -31.35
C ASP A 55 -0.37 -16.23 -30.82
N VAL A 56 0.73 -15.48 -30.66
CA VAL A 56 1.99 -15.99 -30.08
C VAL A 56 1.83 -16.25 -28.57
N GLN A 57 1.14 -15.37 -27.83
CA GLN A 57 0.87 -15.58 -26.41
C GLN A 57 -0.04 -16.79 -26.18
N GLU A 58 -1.11 -16.93 -26.98
CA GLU A 58 -2.04 -18.06 -26.87
C GLU A 58 -1.35 -19.40 -27.13
N ALA A 59 -0.47 -19.46 -28.14
CA ALA A 59 0.33 -20.64 -28.43
C ALA A 59 1.28 -21.00 -27.27
N LEU A 60 1.93 -20.02 -26.63
CA LEU A 60 2.82 -20.25 -25.49
C LEU A 60 2.06 -20.77 -24.26
N ILE A 61 0.88 -20.21 -23.98
CA ILE A 61 0.02 -20.67 -22.88
C ILE A 61 -0.41 -22.12 -23.12
N GLN A 62 -0.82 -22.47 -24.34
CA GLN A 62 -1.17 -23.85 -24.68
C GLN A 62 0.00 -24.83 -24.48
N ILE A 63 1.22 -24.42 -24.79
CA ILE A 63 2.43 -25.23 -24.56
C ILE A 63 2.65 -25.45 -23.05
N ILE A 64 2.52 -24.40 -22.24
CA ILE A 64 2.68 -24.50 -20.78
C ILE A 64 1.63 -25.42 -20.17
N THR A 65 0.34 -25.21 -20.50
CA THR A 65 -0.76 -26.03 -20.01
C THR A 65 -0.54 -27.51 -20.35
N LYS A 66 -0.18 -27.81 -21.60
CA LYS A 66 0.10 -29.18 -22.03
C LYS A 66 1.28 -29.80 -21.26
N ASN A 67 2.32 -29.03 -20.96
CA ASN A 67 3.46 -29.54 -20.19
C ASN A 67 3.11 -29.78 -18.72
N VAL A 68 2.27 -28.92 -18.13
CA VAL A 68 1.75 -29.11 -16.76
C VAL A 68 0.88 -30.37 -16.68
N ASP A 69 0.00 -30.61 -17.66
CA ASP A 69 -0.81 -31.82 -17.72
C ASP A 69 0.04 -33.09 -17.80
N VAL A 70 1.12 -33.07 -18.58
CA VAL A 70 2.08 -34.18 -18.66
C VAL A 70 2.78 -34.39 -17.31
N LEU A 71 3.22 -33.32 -16.65
CA LEU A 71 3.86 -33.42 -15.32
C LEU A 71 2.90 -33.93 -14.25
N ALA A 72 1.62 -33.56 -14.30
CA ALA A 72 0.60 -34.02 -13.37
C ALA A 72 0.33 -35.52 -13.46
N GLN A 73 0.59 -36.13 -14.63
CA GLN A 73 0.46 -37.58 -14.84
C GLN A 73 1.71 -38.37 -14.43
N MET A 74 2.79 -37.69 -14.02
CA MET A 74 4.06 -38.31 -13.63
C MET A 74 4.26 -38.32 -12.11
N ALA A 75 4.95 -39.35 -11.60
CA ALA A 75 5.45 -39.33 -10.23
C ALA A 75 6.68 -38.40 -10.12
N ILE A 76 6.50 -37.24 -9.49
CA ILE A 76 7.57 -36.24 -9.31
C ILE A 76 8.48 -36.65 -8.16
N GLN A 77 9.80 -36.70 -8.41
CA GLN A 77 10.80 -37.03 -7.39
C GLN A 77 11.15 -35.80 -6.52
N PRO A 78 11.37 -35.95 -5.19
CA PRO A 78 11.64 -34.83 -4.27
C PRO A 78 12.84 -33.93 -4.66
N GLN A 79 13.81 -34.48 -5.39
CA GLN A 79 14.98 -33.71 -5.85
C GLN A 79 14.68 -32.66 -6.93
N ASN A 80 13.53 -32.77 -7.62
CA ASN A 80 13.09 -31.82 -8.66
C ASN A 80 12.11 -30.77 -8.09
N LEU A 81 11.73 -30.89 -6.80
CA LEU A 81 10.80 -29.98 -6.14
C LEU A 81 11.28 -28.50 -6.18
N PRO A 82 12.56 -28.19 -5.91
CA PRO A 82 13.03 -26.79 -5.91
C PRO A 82 12.92 -26.11 -7.28
N GLU A 83 13.13 -26.85 -8.37
CA GLU A 83 12.99 -26.33 -9.74
C GLU A 83 11.52 -26.10 -10.10
N LEU A 84 10.62 -26.98 -9.65
CA LEU A 84 9.18 -26.83 -9.81
C LEU A 84 8.62 -25.67 -8.98
N GLU A 85 9.08 -25.50 -7.74
CA GLU A 85 8.77 -24.36 -6.88
C GLU A 85 9.25 -23.05 -7.52
N ASN A 86 10.45 -23.03 -8.10
CA ASN A 86 10.94 -21.86 -8.82
C ASN A 86 10.07 -21.56 -10.06
N ALA A 87 9.73 -22.57 -10.87
CA ALA A 87 8.83 -22.39 -12.01
C ALA A 87 7.42 -21.91 -11.58
N LEU A 88 6.89 -22.44 -10.48
CA LEU A 88 5.64 -22.02 -9.85
C LEU A 88 5.73 -20.56 -9.41
N ASN A 89 6.79 -20.15 -8.72
CA ASN A 89 6.99 -18.76 -8.29
C ASN A 89 7.08 -17.79 -9.48
N ARG A 90 7.66 -18.21 -10.60
CA ARG A 90 7.71 -17.41 -11.84
C ARG A 90 6.35 -17.32 -12.51
N LEU A 91 5.63 -18.43 -12.61
CA LEU A 91 4.25 -18.47 -13.09
C LEU A 91 3.34 -17.62 -12.20
N GLN A 92 3.45 -17.76 -10.88
CA GLN A 92 2.74 -16.97 -9.90
C GLN A 92 3.11 -15.50 -10.04
N GLY A 93 4.38 -15.14 -10.27
CA GLY A 93 4.76 -13.76 -10.56
C GLY A 93 4.14 -13.20 -11.86
N ILE A 94 3.97 -14.03 -12.90
CA ILE A 94 3.29 -13.66 -14.15
C ILE A 94 1.77 -13.55 -13.92
N ILE A 95 1.20 -14.49 -13.17
CA ILE A 95 -0.20 -14.50 -12.77
C ILE A 95 -0.49 -13.30 -11.87
N ASP A 96 0.35 -13.00 -10.88
CA ASP A 96 0.21 -11.85 -9.99
C ASP A 96 0.30 -10.54 -10.79
N LYS A 97 1.25 -10.44 -11.72
CA LYS A 97 1.30 -9.31 -12.67
C LYS A 97 0.03 -9.17 -13.53
N SER A 98 -0.66 -10.28 -13.86
CA SER A 98 -1.87 -10.28 -14.71
C SER A 98 -3.19 -10.39 -13.92
N THR A 99 -3.18 -10.73 -12.64
CA THR A 99 -4.33 -10.78 -11.72
C THR A 99 -4.39 -9.53 -10.86
N VAL A 100 -3.29 -8.79 -10.77
CA VAL A 100 -3.29 -7.33 -10.59
C VAL A 100 -4.16 -6.65 -11.68
N ALA A 101 -4.53 -7.32 -12.79
CA ALA A 101 -5.56 -6.82 -13.72
C ALA A 101 -7.01 -6.93 -13.21
N GLY A 102 -7.26 -7.47 -12.01
CA GLY A 102 -8.50 -7.19 -11.27
C GLY A 102 -8.38 -5.80 -10.63
N PHE A 103 -8.97 -4.78 -11.25
CA PHE A 103 -8.88 -3.37 -10.81
C PHE A 103 -7.48 -2.71 -10.87
N SER A 104 -6.58 -3.13 -11.77
CA SER A 104 -5.50 -2.23 -12.21
C SER A 104 -5.39 -2.22 -13.75
N GLY A 105 -5.52 -1.03 -14.33
CA GLY A 105 -4.90 -0.77 -15.60
C GLY A 105 -3.40 -0.67 -15.34
N VAL A 106 -2.59 -1.30 -16.18
CA VAL A 106 -1.13 -1.20 -16.11
C VAL A 106 -0.75 0.26 -16.42
N GLU A 107 -0.64 1.07 -15.38
CA GLU A 107 -0.17 2.46 -15.48
C GLU A 107 1.17 2.53 -14.76
N GLN A 108 2.24 2.86 -15.51
CA GLN A 108 3.57 3.02 -14.96
C GLN A 108 3.60 4.21 -14.00
N LYS A 109 3.46 3.93 -12.70
CA LYS A 109 3.49 4.95 -11.64
C LYS A 109 4.91 5.46 -11.48
N THR A 110 5.12 6.74 -11.74
CA THR A 110 6.38 7.43 -11.44
C THR A 110 6.11 8.55 -10.44
N VAL A 111 7.09 8.88 -9.59
CA VAL A 111 7.01 10.04 -8.70
C VAL A 111 7.61 11.24 -9.44
N PHE A 112 7.09 12.45 -9.25
CA PHE A 112 7.62 13.66 -9.92
C PHE A 112 9.11 13.89 -9.65
N HIS A 113 9.58 13.62 -8.43
CA HIS A 113 10.97 13.84 -8.03
C HIS A 113 11.50 12.69 -7.16
N GLY A 114 12.80 12.42 -7.24
CA GLY A 114 13.48 11.41 -6.40
C GLY A 114 13.90 11.94 -5.02
N ARG A 115 13.96 13.27 -4.83
CA ARG A 115 14.29 13.95 -3.57
C ARG A 115 13.27 15.06 -3.35
N ILE A 116 12.75 15.13 -2.12
CA ILE A 116 11.73 16.10 -1.70
C ILE A 116 12.35 16.93 -0.60
N ASP A 117 12.44 18.24 -0.83
CA ASP A 117 13.05 19.16 0.14
C ASP A 117 12.02 19.63 1.16
N ARG A 118 10.77 19.85 0.73
CA ARG A 118 9.63 20.08 1.62
C ARG A 118 8.41 19.31 1.16
N HIS A 119 7.76 18.57 2.05
CA HIS A 119 6.48 17.92 1.75
C HIS A 119 5.33 18.93 1.74
N PHE A 120 4.17 18.60 2.31
CA PHE A 120 3.06 19.55 2.38
C PHE A 120 3.36 20.66 3.38
N THR A 121 3.07 21.89 2.98
CA THR A 121 3.17 23.10 3.84
C THR A 121 1.83 23.77 4.06
N GLU A 122 0.86 23.51 3.18
CA GLU A 122 -0.49 24.07 3.24
C GLU A 122 -1.46 23.07 2.62
N LEU A 123 -2.66 22.95 3.19
CA LEU A 123 -3.76 22.13 2.68
C LEU A 123 -5.03 22.98 2.58
N GLU A 124 -5.76 22.86 1.48
CA GLU A 124 -7.03 23.54 1.25
C GLU A 124 -8.04 22.55 0.64
N LEU A 125 -9.05 22.17 1.41
CA LEU A 125 -10.14 21.30 0.99
C LEU A 125 -11.31 22.19 0.58
N CYS A 126 -11.31 22.64 -0.68
CA CYS A 126 -12.35 23.53 -1.22
C CYS A 126 -13.74 22.89 -1.10
N HIS A 127 -13.88 21.64 -1.58
CA HIS A 127 -15.03 20.81 -1.28
C HIS A 127 -14.65 19.33 -1.29
N TYR A 128 -14.88 18.65 -0.17
CA TYR A 128 -14.71 17.20 -0.07
C TYR A 128 -15.56 16.64 1.07
N LYS A 129 -16.62 15.92 0.72
CA LYS A 129 -17.59 15.35 1.68
C LYS A 129 -18.15 16.45 2.61
N LYS A 130 -17.73 16.48 3.88
CA LYS A 130 -18.20 17.44 4.90
C LYS A 130 -17.38 18.72 4.97
N PHE A 131 -16.26 18.78 4.25
CA PHE A 131 -15.40 19.95 4.26
C PHE A 131 -15.81 20.91 3.15
N HIS A 132 -16.08 22.14 3.55
CA HIS A 132 -16.34 23.28 2.68
C HIS A 132 -15.31 24.36 3.00
N ASN A 133 -14.35 24.56 2.10
CA ASN A 133 -13.25 25.53 2.24
C ASN A 133 -12.45 25.42 3.54
N LEU A 134 -12.12 24.20 3.98
CA LEU A 134 -11.22 24.00 5.11
C LEU A 134 -9.79 24.31 4.68
N LYS A 135 -9.10 25.19 5.43
CA LYS A 135 -7.71 25.55 5.20
C LYS A 135 -6.85 25.22 6.42
N ILE A 136 -5.69 24.63 6.20
CA ILE A 136 -4.70 24.26 7.22
C ILE A 136 -3.33 24.73 6.74
N THR A 137 -2.68 25.58 7.53
CA THR A 137 -1.47 26.32 7.15
C THR A 137 -0.26 26.02 8.03
N LYS A 138 -0.48 25.53 9.26
CA LYS A 138 0.58 25.17 10.21
C LYS A 138 0.91 23.68 10.10
N ILE A 139 1.42 23.25 8.94
CA ILE A 139 1.83 21.86 8.74
C ILE A 139 3.31 21.71 9.11
N ALA A 140 3.63 20.68 9.90
CA ALA A 140 4.97 20.30 10.32
C ALA A 140 5.38 18.91 9.78
N ARG A 141 6.48 18.35 10.28
CA ARG A 141 6.90 16.98 9.94
C ARG A 141 5.92 15.95 10.49
N ILE A 142 5.44 16.14 11.72
CA ILE A 142 4.44 15.28 12.37
C ILE A 142 3.21 16.13 12.71
N ASN A 143 2.06 15.73 12.19
CA ASN A 143 0.81 16.47 12.30
C ASN A 143 -0.23 15.62 13.01
N LEU A 144 -0.65 16.01 14.21
CA LEU A 144 -1.66 15.30 14.99
C LEU A 144 -3.01 16.00 14.88
N PHE A 145 -3.98 15.33 14.25
CA PHE A 145 -5.35 15.80 14.09
C PHE A 145 -6.27 15.18 15.12
N THR A 146 -6.94 16.04 15.88
CA THR A 146 -7.80 15.67 16.99
C THR A 146 -9.20 16.22 16.79
N GLY A 147 -10.14 15.79 17.63
CA GLY A 147 -11.52 16.27 17.64
C GLY A 147 -12.49 15.15 17.99
N ILE A 148 -13.75 15.51 18.19
CA ILE A 148 -14.81 14.55 18.52
C ILE A 148 -15.04 13.51 17.41
N ASN A 149 -15.75 12.43 17.73
CA ASN A 149 -16.19 11.48 16.71
C ASN A 149 -16.99 12.23 15.63
N ASN A 150 -16.86 11.77 14.38
CA ASN A 150 -17.56 12.35 13.24
C ASN A 150 -17.09 13.76 12.79
N SER A 151 -16.02 14.31 13.38
CA SER A 151 -15.44 15.62 13.04
C SER A 151 -14.65 15.68 11.71
N GLY A 152 -14.56 14.56 10.98
CA GLY A 152 -13.89 14.50 9.67
C GLY A 152 -12.40 14.13 9.69
N LYS A 153 -11.84 13.67 10.81
CA LYS A 153 -10.43 13.25 10.94
C LYS A 153 -9.97 12.26 9.85
N THR A 154 -10.62 11.11 9.74
CA THR A 154 -10.32 10.12 8.68
C THR A 154 -10.50 10.71 7.28
N THR A 155 -11.55 11.52 7.08
CA THR A 155 -11.79 12.22 5.80
C THR A 155 -10.65 13.16 5.43
N LEU A 156 -10.02 13.82 6.41
CA LEU A 156 -8.87 14.69 6.17
C LEU A 156 -7.65 13.87 5.72
N LEU A 157 -7.35 12.74 6.36
CA LEU A 157 -6.26 11.86 5.91
C LEU A 157 -6.51 11.33 4.49
N GLU A 158 -7.75 11.00 4.15
CA GLU A 158 -8.12 10.60 2.79
C GLU A 158 -7.86 11.71 1.76
N ALA A 159 -8.17 12.97 2.10
CA ALA A 159 -7.89 14.10 1.22
C ALA A 159 -6.39 14.27 0.98
N VAL A 160 -5.56 14.17 2.03
CA VAL A 160 -4.09 14.22 1.92
C VAL A 160 -3.58 13.04 1.07
N TYR A 161 -4.15 11.84 1.25
CA TYR A 161 -3.81 10.68 0.44
C TYR A 161 -4.10 10.91 -1.05
N LEU A 162 -5.30 11.42 -1.38
CA LEU A 162 -5.70 11.71 -2.75
C LEU A 162 -4.83 12.80 -3.39
N LEU A 163 -4.47 13.84 -2.62
CA LEU A 163 -3.49 14.83 -3.06
C LEU A 163 -2.15 14.17 -3.44
N SER A 164 -1.62 13.25 -2.63
CA SER A 164 -0.38 12.54 -2.99
C SER A 164 -0.53 11.63 -4.21
N LYS A 165 -1.72 11.06 -4.43
CA LYS A 165 -2.01 10.17 -5.55
C LYS A 165 -2.38 10.87 -6.86
N GLN A 166 -2.64 12.17 -6.84
CA GLN A 166 -2.90 12.98 -8.04
C GLN A 166 -4.03 12.36 -8.88
N ASN A 167 -3.81 12.12 -10.17
CA ASN A 167 -4.78 11.54 -11.08
C ASN A 167 -4.78 9.99 -11.10
N ASP A 168 -4.18 9.32 -10.13
CA ASP A 168 -4.22 7.86 -10.03
C ASP A 168 -5.60 7.38 -9.55
N PHE A 169 -6.38 6.77 -10.44
CA PHE A 169 -7.68 6.18 -10.11
C PHE A 169 -7.55 5.08 -9.03
N GLY A 170 -6.43 4.37 -8.98
CA GLY A 170 -6.15 3.40 -7.91
C GLY A 170 -6.12 4.04 -6.51
N GLY A 171 -5.68 5.29 -6.41
CA GLY A 171 -5.73 6.05 -5.15
C GLY A 171 -7.16 6.29 -4.67
N LEU A 172 -8.06 6.66 -5.58
CA LEU A 172 -9.49 6.82 -5.29
C LEU A 172 -10.14 5.49 -4.90
N LEU A 173 -9.83 4.43 -5.65
CA LEU A 173 -10.27 3.07 -5.36
C LEU A 173 -9.93 2.66 -3.94
N GLU A 174 -8.68 2.88 -3.51
CA GLU A 174 -8.20 2.47 -2.20
C GLU A 174 -8.91 3.22 -1.06
N VAL A 175 -9.20 4.52 -1.24
CA VAL A 175 -9.96 5.31 -0.25
C VAL A 175 -11.37 4.75 -0.06
N ILE A 176 -12.07 4.44 -1.15
CA ILE A 176 -13.43 3.89 -1.10
C ILE A 176 -13.43 2.46 -0.53
N ARG A 177 -12.49 1.61 -0.96
CA ARG A 177 -12.31 0.26 -0.42
C ARG A 177 -12.08 0.27 1.08
N ARG A 178 -11.22 1.16 1.56
CA ARG A 178 -10.90 1.29 2.99
C ARG A 178 -12.13 1.63 3.81
N ARG A 179 -12.97 2.55 3.33
CA ARG A 179 -14.24 2.89 3.98
C ARG A 179 -15.23 1.75 4.00
N GLY A 180 -15.39 1.05 2.87
CA GLY A 180 -16.32 -0.07 2.77
C GLY A 180 -15.85 -1.35 3.46
N LYS A 181 -14.58 -1.40 3.89
CA LYS A 181 -13.91 -2.62 4.37
C LYS A 181 -14.01 -3.75 3.35
N VAL A 182 -13.88 -3.40 2.07
CA VAL A 182 -14.01 -4.31 0.93
C VAL A 182 -12.62 -4.72 0.46
N SER A 183 -12.39 -6.03 0.39
CA SER A 183 -11.18 -6.62 -0.17
C SER A 183 -11.10 -6.38 -1.68
N GLU A 184 -9.90 -6.45 -2.25
CA GLU A 184 -9.65 -6.08 -3.66
C GLU A 184 -10.46 -6.91 -4.64
N ASP A 185 -10.55 -8.19 -4.36
CA ASP A 185 -11.23 -9.24 -5.11
C ASP A 185 -12.76 -9.12 -5.10
N LYS A 186 -13.34 -8.31 -4.21
CA LYS A 186 -14.79 -8.22 -3.99
C LYS A 186 -15.40 -6.87 -4.35
N LEU A 187 -14.62 -6.00 -4.99
CA LEU A 187 -15.12 -4.66 -5.30
C LEU A 187 -16.18 -4.73 -6.42
N ASN A 188 -17.41 -4.33 -6.10
CA ASN A 188 -18.49 -4.19 -7.08
C ASN A 188 -18.49 -2.75 -7.65
N PRO A 189 -18.43 -2.56 -8.99
CA PRO A 189 -18.44 -1.23 -9.62
C PRO A 189 -19.69 -0.38 -9.32
N GLU A 190 -20.87 -1.01 -9.23
CA GLU A 190 -22.14 -0.33 -8.90
C GLU A 190 -22.09 0.18 -7.46
N TRP A 191 -21.60 -0.64 -6.52
CA TRP A 191 -21.42 -0.22 -5.14
C TRP A 191 -20.36 0.89 -5.02
N PHE A 192 -19.24 0.77 -5.75
CA PHE A 192 -18.19 1.79 -5.77
C PHE A 192 -18.73 3.15 -6.19
N LEU A 193 -19.52 3.22 -7.27
CA LEU A 193 -20.15 4.45 -7.74
C LEU A 193 -21.10 5.06 -6.69
N GLN A 194 -21.85 4.24 -5.96
CA GLN A 194 -22.71 4.72 -4.85
C GLN A 194 -21.93 5.35 -3.69
N GLN A 195 -20.64 5.02 -3.53
CA GLN A 195 -19.80 5.61 -2.49
C GLN A 195 -19.03 6.85 -2.96
N LEU A 196 -19.01 7.14 -4.27
CA LEU A 196 -18.32 8.32 -4.79
C LEU A 196 -19.08 9.61 -4.43
N PRO A 197 -18.38 10.68 -4.04
CA PRO A 197 -18.99 12.00 -4.03
C PRO A 197 -19.23 12.47 -5.47
N GLU A 198 -20.24 13.33 -5.69
CA GLU A 198 -20.53 13.92 -7.00
C GLU A 198 -19.29 14.56 -7.65
N SER A 199 -18.56 15.34 -6.84
CA SER A 199 -17.26 15.89 -7.18
C SER A 199 -16.45 16.20 -5.94
N PHE A 200 -15.14 16.39 -6.12
CA PHE A 200 -14.30 17.02 -5.11
C PHE A 200 -13.24 17.91 -5.72
N ALA A 201 -12.81 18.93 -4.97
CA ALA A 201 -11.64 19.73 -5.29
C ALA A 201 -10.77 19.92 -4.06
N LEU A 202 -9.53 19.50 -4.21
CA LEU A 202 -8.47 19.56 -3.20
C LEU A 202 -7.33 20.41 -3.74
N LYS A 203 -6.74 21.24 -2.89
CA LYS A 203 -5.55 22.04 -3.18
C LYS A 203 -4.56 21.91 -2.03
N ALA A 204 -3.29 22.10 -2.34
CA ALA A 204 -2.23 22.14 -1.34
C ALA A 204 -0.99 22.85 -1.89
N ARG A 205 -0.01 23.10 -1.02
CA ARG A 205 1.35 23.44 -1.41
C ARG A 205 2.29 22.31 -1.02
N PHE A 206 2.94 21.71 -2.00
CA PHE A 206 3.89 20.61 -1.85
C PHE A 206 5.22 20.99 -2.51
N ASP A 207 6.34 20.81 -1.81
CA ASP A 207 7.67 21.18 -2.32
C ASP A 207 7.75 22.63 -2.82
N ASN A 208 7.10 23.53 -2.07
CA ASN A 208 6.93 24.96 -2.37
C ASN A 208 6.19 25.26 -3.68
N GLN A 209 5.53 24.27 -4.28
CA GLN A 209 4.75 24.41 -5.51
C GLN A 209 3.28 24.11 -5.22
N ASP A 210 2.40 24.81 -5.93
CA ASP A 210 0.96 24.59 -5.78
C ASP A 210 0.56 23.28 -6.47
N THR A 211 -0.35 22.55 -5.84
CA THR A 211 -0.95 21.34 -6.40
C THR A 211 -2.46 21.35 -6.18
N SER A 212 -3.18 20.76 -7.13
CA SER A 212 -4.62 20.56 -7.01
C SER A 212 -5.05 19.23 -7.62
N VAL A 213 -6.06 18.61 -7.04
CA VAL A 213 -6.73 17.42 -7.58
C VAL A 213 -8.22 17.66 -7.60
N VAL A 214 -8.85 17.45 -8.76
CA VAL A 214 -10.29 17.56 -8.95
C VAL A 214 -10.81 16.25 -9.52
N MET A 215 -11.90 15.75 -8.94
CA MET A 215 -12.62 14.57 -9.42
C MET A 215 -14.04 14.93 -9.80
N ARG A 216 -14.51 14.37 -10.89
CA ARG A 216 -15.92 14.33 -11.26
C ARG A 216 -16.27 12.97 -11.85
N HIS A 217 -17.51 12.55 -11.70
CA HIS A 217 -18.03 11.42 -12.45
C HIS A 217 -19.26 11.84 -13.26
N TYR A 218 -19.47 11.21 -14.40
CA TYR A 218 -20.53 11.58 -15.35
C TYR A 218 -20.91 10.40 -16.24
N GLU A 219 -22.07 10.50 -16.87
CA GLU A 219 -22.51 9.59 -17.93
C GLU A 219 -21.98 10.10 -19.28
N GLU A 220 -21.27 9.23 -20.00
CA GLU A 220 -20.68 9.53 -21.30
C GLU A 220 -21.65 9.16 -22.43
N ASP A 221 -22.01 10.15 -23.24
CA ASP A 221 -22.83 9.95 -24.44
C ASP A 221 -21.93 9.72 -25.65
N SER A 222 -21.42 8.49 -25.79
CA SER A 222 -20.60 8.06 -26.93
C SER A 222 -21.26 6.89 -27.66
N LEU A 223 -21.03 6.80 -28.97
CA LEU A 223 -21.44 5.69 -29.82
C LEU A 223 -20.44 4.52 -29.77
N GLU A 224 -19.24 4.74 -29.25
CA GLU A 224 -18.17 3.73 -29.15
C GLU A 224 -18.27 2.86 -27.89
N ILE A 225 -19.21 3.15 -27.01
CA ILE A 225 -19.35 2.50 -25.71
C ILE A 225 -20.51 1.49 -25.76
N ASP A 226 -20.26 0.28 -25.27
CA ASP A 226 -21.32 -0.68 -25.00
C ASP A 226 -22.21 -0.18 -23.85
N ARG A 227 -23.31 0.49 -24.23
CA ARG A 227 -24.29 1.07 -23.30
C ARG A 227 -24.99 0.04 -22.42
N SER A 228 -24.98 -1.24 -22.79
CA SER A 228 -25.70 -2.27 -22.02
C SER A 228 -25.03 -2.55 -20.67
N ARG A 229 -23.70 -2.36 -20.58
CA ARG A 229 -22.90 -2.60 -19.38
C ARG A 229 -22.25 -1.35 -18.84
N TYR A 230 -22.19 -0.27 -19.60
CA TYR A 230 -21.62 0.98 -19.13
C TYR A 230 -22.39 1.52 -17.92
N LEU A 231 -21.64 1.94 -16.89
CA LEU A 231 -22.19 2.58 -15.72
C LEU A 231 -21.95 4.09 -15.79
N GLN A 232 -20.73 4.52 -15.49
CA GLN A 232 -20.32 5.92 -15.49
C GLN A 232 -18.80 6.02 -15.75
N SER A 233 -18.36 7.22 -16.14
CA SER A 233 -16.96 7.59 -16.31
C SER A 233 -16.52 8.45 -15.14
N VAL A 234 -15.36 8.17 -14.57
CA VAL A 234 -14.72 8.97 -13.52
C VAL A 234 -13.52 9.67 -14.12
N GLU A 235 -13.45 10.99 -14.00
CA GLU A 235 -12.32 11.79 -14.44
C GLU A 235 -11.61 12.40 -13.23
N LEU A 236 -10.28 12.23 -13.20
CA LEU A 236 -9.39 12.89 -12.25
C LEU A 236 -8.47 13.83 -13.01
N THR A 237 -8.48 15.11 -12.63
CA THR A 237 -7.53 16.10 -13.13
C THR A 237 -6.62 16.54 -11.99
N ALA A 238 -5.34 16.60 -12.27
CA ALA A 238 -4.32 16.98 -11.31
C ALA A 238 -3.39 18.03 -11.92
N ILE A 239 -3.04 19.01 -11.12
CA ILE A 239 -2.06 20.05 -11.46
C ILE A 239 -0.99 20.01 -10.37
N PHE A 240 0.27 20.01 -10.77
CA PHE A 240 1.39 20.23 -9.88
C PHE A 240 2.37 21.16 -10.59
N ALA A 241 2.55 22.35 -10.04
CA ALA A 241 3.23 23.45 -10.72
C ALA A 241 2.62 23.69 -12.11
N ASP A 242 3.44 23.64 -13.17
CA ASP A 242 3.00 23.83 -14.55
C ASP A 242 2.58 22.50 -15.24
N ILE A 243 2.61 21.38 -14.52
CA ILE A 243 2.31 20.07 -15.10
C ILE A 243 0.84 19.72 -14.88
N HIS A 244 0.13 19.58 -15.99
CA HIS A 244 -1.26 19.14 -16.03
C HIS A 244 -1.35 17.66 -16.37
N GLN A 245 -2.15 16.91 -15.61
CA GLN A 245 -2.41 15.50 -15.84
C GLN A 245 -3.89 15.21 -15.70
N ALA A 246 -4.38 14.31 -16.54
CA ALA A 246 -5.75 13.84 -16.47
C ALA A 246 -5.78 12.33 -16.67
N SER A 247 -6.68 11.67 -15.95
CA SER A 247 -7.07 10.29 -16.20
C SER A 247 -8.59 10.21 -16.27
N SER A 248 -9.07 9.31 -17.12
CA SER A 248 -10.47 8.99 -17.27
C SER A 248 -10.63 7.47 -17.19
N THR A 249 -11.51 7.02 -16.31
CA THR A 249 -11.79 5.61 -16.08
C THR A 249 -13.27 5.34 -16.30
N ARG A 250 -13.58 4.54 -17.32
CA ARG A 250 -14.92 4.04 -17.60
C ARG A 250 -15.19 2.79 -16.78
N LEU A 251 -16.30 2.79 -16.05
CA LEU A 251 -16.73 1.67 -15.24
C LEU A 251 -17.87 0.92 -15.92
N PHE A 252 -17.80 -0.41 -15.87
CA PHE A 252 -18.76 -1.30 -16.48
C PHE A 252 -19.30 -2.32 -15.47
N LYS A 253 -20.51 -2.81 -15.72
CA LYS A 253 -21.13 -3.92 -15.00
C LYS A 253 -20.65 -5.25 -15.56
N GLY A 254 -20.07 -6.09 -14.71
CA GLY A 254 -19.65 -7.45 -15.07
C GLY A 254 -18.58 -7.50 -16.16
N ARG A 255 -17.76 -6.45 -16.27
CA ARG A 255 -16.60 -6.34 -17.16
C ARG A 255 -15.55 -5.47 -16.46
N ASP A 256 -14.30 -5.66 -16.84
CA ASP A 256 -13.20 -4.81 -16.39
C ASP A 256 -13.37 -3.36 -16.82
N ARG A 257 -12.81 -2.46 -16.01
CA ARG A 257 -12.81 -1.03 -16.29
C ARG A 257 -11.84 -0.69 -17.43
N GLU A 258 -12.11 0.40 -18.13
CA GLU A 258 -11.20 0.94 -19.14
C GLU A 258 -10.62 2.26 -18.61
N SER A 259 -9.30 2.34 -18.44
CA SER A 259 -8.62 3.57 -17.96
C SER A 259 -7.75 4.17 -19.06
N LYS A 260 -7.85 5.47 -19.24
CA LYS A 260 -7.04 6.27 -20.17
C LYS A 260 -6.40 7.41 -19.38
N ALA A 261 -5.08 7.54 -19.44
CA ALA A 261 -4.37 8.65 -18.82
C ALA A 261 -3.31 9.19 -19.76
N THR A 262 -3.12 10.51 -19.80
CA THR A 262 -2.02 11.13 -20.55
C THR A 262 -0.67 10.77 -19.92
N SER A 263 -0.63 10.82 -18.59
CA SER A 263 0.46 10.38 -17.74
C SER A 263 -0.07 10.25 -16.32
N ILE A 264 0.54 9.38 -15.51
CA ILE A 264 0.27 9.32 -14.08
C ILE A 264 1.57 9.50 -13.33
N LYS A 265 1.69 10.64 -12.65
CA LYS A 265 2.76 10.92 -11.70
C LYS A 265 2.18 11.23 -10.34
N LEU A 266 2.70 10.55 -9.34
CA LEU A 266 2.37 10.79 -7.94
C LEU A 266 3.27 11.92 -7.40
N LEU A 267 2.79 12.69 -6.42
CA LEU A 267 3.65 13.68 -5.73
C LEU A 267 4.78 12.99 -4.98
N CYS A 268 4.45 11.92 -4.28
CA CYS A 268 5.37 11.16 -3.44
C CYS A 268 4.81 9.76 -3.13
N PRO A 269 5.64 8.84 -2.62
CA PRO A 269 5.15 7.64 -1.95
C PRO A 269 4.18 8.03 -0.83
N ALA A 270 3.07 7.31 -0.72
CA ALA A 270 2.06 7.54 0.31
C ALA A 270 1.59 6.20 0.85
N VAL A 271 1.75 6.01 2.16
CA VAL A 271 1.33 4.79 2.87
C VAL A 271 0.29 5.16 3.91
N PHE A 272 -0.80 4.40 3.96
CA PHE A 272 -1.90 4.64 4.87
C PHE A 272 -2.16 3.40 5.72
N SER A 273 -2.29 3.58 7.03
CA SER A 273 -2.71 2.54 7.98
C SER A 273 -3.92 2.98 8.80
N SER A 274 -4.83 2.04 9.08
CA SER A 274 -6.02 2.23 9.92
C SER A 274 -6.30 0.92 10.66
N PRO A 275 -6.71 0.94 11.95
CA PRO A 275 -7.05 -0.26 12.71
C PRO A 275 -8.17 -1.09 12.09
N PHE A 276 -9.06 -0.46 11.32
CA PHE A 276 -10.27 -1.10 10.82
C PHE A 276 -10.16 -1.59 9.38
N PHE A 277 -9.01 -1.40 8.75
CA PHE A 277 -8.76 -1.95 7.43
C PHE A 277 -8.35 -3.42 7.56
N LEU A 278 -8.79 -4.24 6.60
CA LEU A 278 -8.39 -5.64 6.54
C LEU A 278 -6.86 -5.70 6.49
N ASN A 279 -6.25 -6.37 7.48
CA ASN A 279 -4.82 -6.65 7.45
C ASN A 279 -4.57 -7.60 6.29
N GLU A 280 -4.25 -7.05 5.12
CA GLU A 280 -3.85 -7.82 3.94
C GLU A 280 -2.40 -8.27 4.15
N PRO A 281 -2.13 -9.57 4.40
CA PRO A 281 -0.79 -10.04 4.76
C PRO A 281 0.25 -9.72 3.67
N SER A 282 -0.15 -9.77 2.40
CA SER A 282 0.68 -9.42 1.25
C SER A 282 1.21 -7.97 1.31
N ARG A 283 0.42 -7.03 1.82
CA ARG A 283 0.81 -5.63 1.94
C ARG A 283 1.89 -5.44 3.00
N TYR A 284 1.72 -6.06 4.17
CA TYR A 284 2.72 -6.00 5.25
C TYR A 284 3.99 -6.78 4.92
N ALA A 285 3.88 -7.86 4.15
CA ALA A 285 5.04 -8.56 3.60
C ALA A 285 5.89 -7.63 2.73
N ALA A 286 5.26 -6.87 1.82
CA ALA A 286 5.98 -5.89 0.99
C ALA A 286 6.68 -4.81 1.84
N PHE A 287 6.02 -4.33 2.90
CA PHE A 287 6.61 -3.37 3.84
C PHE A 287 7.77 -3.97 4.64
N TYR A 288 7.65 -5.23 5.04
CA TYR A 288 8.73 -5.97 5.69
C TYR A 288 9.95 -6.10 4.79
N HIS A 289 9.77 -6.56 3.54
CA HIS A 289 10.86 -6.67 2.57
C HIS A 289 11.55 -5.32 2.32
N LYS A 290 10.80 -4.23 2.20
CA LYS A 290 11.36 -2.89 2.05
C LYS A 290 12.12 -2.44 3.29
N SER A 291 11.63 -2.78 4.48
CA SER A 291 12.30 -2.53 5.75
C SER A 291 13.60 -3.32 5.90
N THR A 292 13.66 -4.55 5.37
CA THR A 292 14.89 -5.34 5.27
C THR A 292 15.91 -4.67 4.34
N GLN A 293 15.49 -4.28 3.14
CA GLN A 293 16.36 -3.65 2.13
C GLN A 293 16.95 -2.32 2.61
N SER A 294 16.15 -1.54 3.34
CA SER A 294 16.56 -0.24 3.90
C SER A 294 17.30 -0.34 5.24
N LYS A 295 17.47 -1.56 5.79
CA LYS A 295 18.08 -1.80 7.12
C LYS A 295 17.32 -1.14 8.27
N ALA A 296 16.00 -0.97 8.14
CA ALA A 296 15.13 -0.43 9.19
C ALA A 296 14.87 -1.46 10.31
N LEU A 297 14.75 -2.76 9.95
CA LEU A 297 14.35 -3.82 10.88
C LEU A 297 15.19 -3.90 12.17
N PRO A 298 16.55 -3.85 12.12
CA PRO A 298 17.35 -3.91 13.35
C PRO A 298 16.98 -2.82 14.37
N LYS A 299 16.68 -1.61 13.88
CA LYS A 299 16.29 -0.47 14.71
C LYS A 299 14.87 -0.65 15.27
N ILE A 300 13.95 -1.21 14.48
CA ILE A 300 12.60 -1.56 14.94
C ILE A 300 12.68 -2.61 16.05
N PHE A 301 13.48 -3.65 15.88
CA PHE A 301 13.65 -4.70 16.89
C PHE A 301 14.35 -4.19 18.15
N GLU A 302 15.33 -3.29 18.00
CA GLU A 302 15.96 -2.63 19.14
C GLU A 302 14.95 -1.81 19.94
N PHE A 303 14.10 -1.03 19.28
CA PHE A 303 13.02 -0.28 19.94
C PHE A 303 12.03 -1.22 20.65
N ILE A 304 11.53 -2.25 19.96
CA ILE A 304 10.59 -3.22 20.55
C ILE A 304 11.20 -3.87 21.79
N ARG A 305 12.45 -4.32 21.72
CA ARG A 305 13.15 -4.95 22.83
C ARG A 305 13.37 -3.98 24.00
N ARG A 306 13.78 -2.75 23.72
CA ARG A 306 14.09 -1.78 24.79
C ARG A 306 12.84 -1.28 25.49
N ASP A 307 11.79 -0.98 24.73
CA ASP A 307 10.69 -0.13 25.19
C ASP A 307 9.34 -0.82 25.29
N VAL A 308 9.14 -1.96 24.60
CA VAL A 308 7.84 -2.65 24.48
C VAL A 308 7.85 -4.02 25.15
N VAL A 309 8.66 -4.96 24.65
CA VAL A 309 8.77 -6.34 25.18
C VAL A 309 10.25 -6.78 25.19
N PRO A 310 10.93 -6.77 26.35
CA PRO A 310 12.35 -7.10 26.47
C PRO A 310 12.78 -8.49 26.01
N GLY A 311 11.87 -9.47 26.03
CA GLY A 311 12.15 -10.83 25.60
C GLY A 311 12.32 -10.97 24.08
N ILE A 312 11.75 -10.05 23.29
CA ILE A 312 11.72 -10.15 21.83
C ILE A 312 13.06 -9.77 21.22
N SER A 313 13.60 -10.70 20.44
CA SER A 313 14.87 -10.53 19.74
C SER A 313 14.71 -10.24 18.25
N ASP A 314 13.71 -10.84 17.61
CA ASP A 314 13.52 -10.82 16.16
C ASP A 314 12.05 -11.12 15.80
N ILE A 315 11.57 -10.59 14.67
CA ILE A 315 10.24 -10.89 14.11
C ILE A 315 10.43 -11.17 12.62
N ARG A 316 10.25 -12.43 12.19
CA ARG A 316 10.50 -12.85 10.81
C ARG A 316 9.22 -13.13 10.06
N LEU A 317 9.16 -12.62 8.83
CA LEU A 317 8.18 -13.07 7.84
C LEU A 317 8.54 -14.50 7.38
N VAL A 318 7.57 -15.41 7.42
CA VAL A 318 7.71 -16.82 7.04
C VAL A 318 6.54 -17.30 6.20
N ASP A 319 6.80 -18.38 5.48
CA ASP A 319 5.86 -19.19 4.70
C ASP A 319 5.08 -18.44 3.60
N GLU A 320 4.33 -19.19 2.81
CA GLU A 320 3.49 -18.63 1.74
C GLU A 320 2.30 -17.83 2.29
N TRP A 321 1.89 -18.11 3.53
CA TRP A 321 0.80 -17.41 4.22
C TRP A 321 1.20 -16.05 4.78
N GLN A 322 2.46 -15.61 4.57
CA GLN A 322 2.96 -14.30 4.98
C GLN A 322 2.78 -14.05 6.49
N ARG A 323 3.11 -15.06 7.30
CA ARG A 323 2.99 -14.99 8.77
C ARG A 323 4.23 -14.37 9.38
N PHE A 324 4.08 -13.73 10.54
CA PHE A 324 5.20 -13.18 11.29
C PHE A 324 5.47 -14.04 12.53
N LEU A 325 6.64 -14.67 12.61
CA LEU A 325 7.07 -15.43 13.78
C LEU A 325 8.02 -14.61 14.64
N VAL A 326 7.76 -14.59 15.94
CA VAL A 326 8.50 -13.85 16.95
C VAL A 326 9.49 -14.78 17.65
N THR A 327 10.76 -14.40 17.66
CA THR A 327 11.80 -15.06 18.48
C THR A 327 11.90 -14.34 19.81
N ASP A 328 11.39 -14.96 20.87
CA ASP A 328 11.36 -14.42 22.22
C ASP A 328 12.09 -15.35 23.19
N SER A 329 12.99 -14.80 24.02
CA SER A 329 13.74 -15.54 25.05
C SER A 329 12.88 -16.23 26.11
N ALA A 330 11.61 -15.85 26.26
CA ALA A 330 10.68 -16.45 27.20
C ALA A 330 10.14 -17.82 26.74
N TYR A 331 10.31 -18.17 25.46
CA TYR A 331 9.73 -19.38 24.87
C TYR A 331 10.79 -20.18 24.10
N ASP A 332 10.68 -21.52 24.14
CA ASP A 332 11.61 -22.41 23.44
C ASP A 332 11.42 -22.41 21.92
N ASN A 333 10.22 -22.07 21.45
CA ASN A 333 9.85 -22.04 20.04
C ASN A 333 9.39 -20.64 19.63
N ALA A 334 9.58 -20.30 18.35
CA ALA A 334 9.04 -19.08 17.79
C ALA A 334 7.51 -19.15 17.75
N LEU A 335 6.86 -18.08 18.21
CA LEU A 335 5.40 -17.96 18.27
C LEU A 335 4.87 -17.07 17.17
N ASP A 336 3.61 -17.24 16.78
CA ASP A 336 2.99 -16.33 15.83
C ASP A 336 2.81 -14.94 16.48
N LEU A 337 3.10 -13.87 15.74
CA LEU A 337 2.91 -12.50 16.20
C LEU A 337 1.47 -12.24 16.63
N MET A 338 0.51 -12.97 16.05
CA MET A 338 -0.91 -12.90 16.41
C MET A 338 -1.19 -13.40 17.84
N GLU A 339 -0.29 -14.15 18.47
CA GLU A 339 -0.39 -14.59 19.87
C GLU A 339 0.03 -13.49 20.87
N TYR A 340 0.70 -12.43 20.40
CA TYR A 340 1.06 -11.28 21.21
C TYR A 340 -0.05 -10.22 21.21
N GLY A 341 -0.06 -9.35 22.23
CA GLY A 341 -1.07 -8.30 22.35
C GLY A 341 -1.09 -7.31 21.16
N GLU A 342 -2.28 -6.82 20.81
CA GLU A 342 -2.52 -5.92 19.67
C GLU A 342 -1.62 -4.67 19.66
N GLY A 343 -1.24 -4.16 20.83
CA GLY A 343 -0.31 -3.02 20.94
C GLY A 343 1.06 -3.29 20.32
N LEU A 344 1.64 -4.48 20.55
CA LEU A 344 2.91 -4.88 19.92
C LEU A 344 2.74 -5.01 18.41
N GLN A 345 1.68 -5.70 17.97
CA GLN A 345 1.38 -5.91 16.56
C GLN A 345 1.29 -4.56 15.84
N ARG A 346 0.55 -3.61 16.42
CA ARG A 346 0.35 -2.27 15.86
C ARG A 346 1.64 -1.47 15.81
N ILE A 347 2.45 -1.48 16.87
CA ILE A 347 3.76 -0.83 16.88
C ILE A 347 4.65 -1.39 15.76
N PHE A 348 4.74 -2.71 15.64
CA PHE A 348 5.53 -3.37 14.60
C PHE A 348 5.05 -2.99 13.20
N PHE A 349 3.75 -3.16 12.92
CA PHE A 349 3.17 -2.87 11.61
C PHE A 349 3.26 -1.40 11.20
N ILE A 350 3.04 -0.46 12.13
CA ILE A 350 3.23 0.98 11.86
C ILE A 350 4.70 1.29 11.57
N SER A 351 5.63 0.65 12.28
CA SER A 351 7.07 0.88 12.07
C SER A 351 7.53 0.45 10.67
N LEU A 352 6.96 -0.61 10.11
CA LEU A 352 7.27 -1.08 8.75
C LEU A 352 6.85 -0.09 7.65
N LEU A 353 5.91 0.82 7.92
CA LEU A 353 5.37 1.75 6.92
C LEU A 353 6.42 2.76 6.43
N PHE A 354 7.32 3.18 7.32
CA PHE A 354 8.23 4.31 7.08
C PHE A 354 9.23 4.03 5.95
N ALA A 355 9.78 2.82 5.90
CA ALA A 355 10.71 2.42 4.84
C ALA A 355 10.05 2.42 3.44
N SER A 356 8.77 2.05 3.38
CA SER A 356 7.99 2.06 2.13
C SER A 356 7.48 3.45 1.75
N ALA A 357 7.37 4.36 2.71
CA ALA A 357 7.00 5.74 2.49
C ALA A 357 8.20 6.68 2.27
N GLN A 358 9.43 6.16 2.17
CA GLN A 358 10.65 6.96 2.07
C GLN A 358 10.54 8.11 1.06
N ASN A 359 10.94 9.32 1.48
CA ASN A 359 10.73 10.57 0.74
C ASN A 359 9.25 10.86 0.43
N GLY A 360 8.34 10.58 1.35
CA GLY A 360 6.91 10.66 1.11
C GLY A 360 6.10 10.91 2.37
N ILE A 361 4.89 10.35 2.42
CA ILE A 361 3.99 10.54 3.55
C ILE A 361 3.52 9.24 4.19
N VAL A 362 3.32 9.29 5.50
CA VAL A 362 2.67 8.23 6.29
C VAL A 362 1.41 8.81 6.92
N LEU A 363 0.28 8.14 6.69
CA LEU A 363 -1.04 8.50 7.19
C LEU A 363 -1.48 7.39 8.15
N ILE A 364 -1.71 7.71 9.43
CA ILE A 364 -2.12 6.72 10.42
C ILE A 364 -3.40 7.20 11.08
N ASP A 365 -4.46 6.44 10.86
CA ASP A 365 -5.76 6.69 11.48
C ASP A 365 -5.83 6.03 12.87
N GLU A 366 -6.40 6.75 13.84
CA GLU A 366 -6.58 6.35 15.24
C GLU A 366 -5.29 5.82 15.88
N PHE A 367 -4.23 6.62 15.83
CA PHE A 367 -2.87 6.22 16.20
C PHE A 367 -2.81 5.39 17.50
N GLU A 368 -3.47 5.85 18.55
CA GLU A 368 -3.46 5.29 19.91
C GLU A 368 -4.17 3.93 20.05
N ASN A 369 -4.99 3.52 19.07
CA ASN A 369 -5.85 2.35 19.24
C ASN A 369 -5.02 1.11 19.62
N ALA A 370 -5.42 0.38 20.67
CA ALA A 370 -4.73 -0.79 21.22
C ALA A 370 -3.29 -0.56 21.77
N ILE A 371 -2.77 0.67 21.80
CA ILE A 371 -1.47 1.00 22.41
C ILE A 371 -1.69 1.49 23.83
N HIS A 372 -1.02 0.87 24.81
CA HIS A 372 -1.07 1.31 26.20
C HIS A 372 -0.52 2.73 26.36
N VAL A 373 -1.15 3.55 27.20
CA VAL A 373 -0.84 4.99 27.34
C VAL A 373 0.64 5.27 27.63
N GLU A 374 1.29 4.44 28.44
CA GLU A 374 2.72 4.57 28.77
C GLU A 374 3.66 4.33 27.56
N LEU A 375 3.21 3.57 26.56
CA LEU A 375 3.99 3.30 25.35
C LEU A 375 3.83 4.40 24.29
N ILE A 376 2.75 5.19 24.35
CA ILE A 376 2.47 6.22 23.36
C ILE A 376 3.62 7.23 23.27
N GLY A 377 4.11 7.72 24.41
CA GLY A 377 5.22 8.69 24.45
C GLY A 377 6.51 8.13 23.86
N LYS A 378 6.88 6.89 24.22
CA LYS A 378 8.06 6.21 23.67
C LYS A 378 7.93 5.97 22.17
N PHE A 379 6.75 5.57 21.73
CA PHE A 379 6.49 5.32 20.31
C PHE A 379 6.45 6.61 19.49
N CYS A 380 6.00 7.72 20.06
CA CYS A 380 6.10 9.06 19.46
C CYS A 380 7.56 9.42 19.15
N GLN A 381 8.47 9.23 20.11
CA GLN A 381 9.92 9.46 19.90
C GLN A 381 10.48 8.59 18.78
N PHE A 382 10.04 7.33 18.74
CA PHE A 382 10.47 6.40 17.70
C PHE A 382 9.95 6.80 16.31
N ILE A 383 8.69 7.22 16.20
CA ILE A 383 8.11 7.76 14.96
C ILE A 383 8.84 9.01 14.49
N HIS A 384 9.20 9.92 15.41
CA HIS A 384 10.02 11.08 15.07
C HIS A 384 11.36 10.67 14.48
N THR A 385 12.04 9.70 15.09
CA THR A 385 13.30 9.14 14.58
C THR A 385 13.15 8.59 13.17
N LEU A 386 12.14 7.74 12.93
CA LEU A 386 11.87 7.16 11.61
C LEU A 386 11.47 8.23 10.59
N SER A 387 10.72 9.25 10.99
CA SER A 387 10.29 10.34 10.09
C SER A 387 11.45 11.17 9.58
N ILE A 388 12.49 11.37 10.39
CA ILE A 388 13.72 12.05 9.97
C ILE A 388 14.53 11.14 9.05
N GLU A 389 14.79 9.90 9.49
CA GLU A 389 15.62 8.94 8.76
C GLU A 389 15.12 8.64 7.35
N PHE A 390 13.82 8.43 7.20
CA PHE A 390 13.20 8.13 5.91
C PHE A 390 12.74 9.37 5.14
N ASN A 391 12.96 10.57 5.68
CA ASN A 391 12.45 11.82 5.12
C ASN A 391 10.93 11.73 4.82
N VAL A 392 10.15 11.43 5.86
CA VAL A 392 8.71 11.20 5.78
C VAL A 392 7.98 12.27 6.56
N GLN A 393 6.90 12.79 5.98
CA GLN A 393 5.92 13.60 6.69
C GLN A 393 4.77 12.72 7.19
N VAL A 394 4.41 12.87 8.46
CA VAL A 394 3.45 12.01 9.15
C VAL A 394 2.18 12.79 9.46
N PHE A 395 1.02 12.20 9.17
CA PHE A 395 -0.29 12.71 9.56
C PHE A 395 -0.99 11.63 10.39
N LEU A 396 -1.33 12.00 11.62
CA LEU A 396 -1.92 11.12 12.61
C LEU A 396 -3.31 11.63 12.97
N THR A 397 -4.24 10.74 13.23
CA THR A 397 -5.49 11.12 13.90
C THR A 397 -5.57 10.47 15.27
N SER A 398 -6.20 11.18 16.20
CA SER A 398 -6.45 10.66 17.55
C SER A 398 -7.75 11.21 18.13
N HIS A 399 -8.37 10.42 19.01
CA HIS A 399 -9.51 10.82 19.83
C HIS A 399 -9.12 10.91 21.32
N SER A 400 -7.89 10.54 21.68
CA SER A 400 -7.39 10.47 23.05
C SER A 400 -6.67 11.75 23.45
N LYS A 401 -7.02 12.29 24.63
CA LYS A 401 -6.27 13.41 25.24
C LYS A 401 -4.92 12.91 25.72
N GLU A 402 -4.89 11.71 26.28
CA GLU A 402 -3.69 11.02 26.74
C GLU A 402 -2.67 10.89 25.60
N CYS A 403 -3.14 10.63 24.37
CA CYS A 403 -2.27 10.61 23.19
C CYS A 403 -1.70 11.98 22.86
N VAL A 404 -2.51 13.04 22.95
CA VAL A 404 -2.09 14.41 22.68
C VAL A 404 -1.04 14.87 23.69
N ASP A 405 -1.30 14.64 24.97
CA ASP A 405 -0.41 15.00 26.07
C ASP A 405 0.91 14.23 25.96
N ALA A 406 0.83 12.90 25.73
CA ALA A 406 1.99 12.05 25.57
C ALA A 406 2.89 12.49 24.41
N PHE A 407 2.32 12.98 23.30
CA PHE A 407 3.11 13.56 22.22
C PHE A 407 3.86 14.79 22.73
N VAL A 408 3.16 15.82 23.22
CA VAL A 408 3.78 17.09 23.65
C VAL A 408 4.89 16.89 24.68
N GLU A 409 4.69 15.99 25.64
CA GLU A 409 5.65 15.75 26.72
C GLU A 409 6.89 14.99 26.26
N ASN A 410 6.77 14.12 25.25
CA ASN A 410 7.84 13.19 24.86
C ASN A 410 8.53 13.56 23.54
N VAL A 411 8.11 14.63 22.86
CA VAL A 411 8.72 15.04 21.59
C VAL A 411 10.21 15.44 21.76
N PRO A 412 11.13 14.87 20.95
CA PRO A 412 12.54 15.28 20.94
C PRO A 412 12.77 16.71 20.42
N ASP A 413 12.13 17.08 19.31
CA ASP A 413 12.14 18.45 18.76
C ASP A 413 10.70 18.93 18.53
N ILE A 414 10.24 19.81 19.42
CA ILE A 414 8.86 20.30 19.41
C ILE A 414 8.53 21.14 18.16
N GLN A 415 9.52 21.64 17.43
CA GLN A 415 9.31 22.38 16.18
C GLN A 415 8.83 21.49 15.03
N ASP A 416 9.16 20.20 15.08
CA ASP A 416 8.74 19.22 14.05
C ASP A 416 7.28 18.80 14.19
N PHE A 417 6.55 19.33 15.18
CA PHE A 417 5.20 18.91 15.50
C PHE A 417 4.19 20.04 15.31
N ALA A 418 3.02 19.67 14.78
CA ALA A 418 1.84 20.52 14.72
C ALA A 418 0.63 19.76 15.25
N PHE A 419 -0.22 20.48 15.97
CA PHE A 419 -1.42 19.96 16.61
C PHE A 419 -2.63 20.68 16.05
N HIS A 420 -3.61 19.92 15.59
CA HIS A 420 -4.79 20.43 14.95
C HIS A 420 -6.03 19.87 15.63
N THR A 421 -7.03 20.72 15.86
CA THR A 421 -8.35 20.28 16.30
C THR A 421 -9.39 20.61 15.25
N LEU A 422 -10.11 19.59 14.78
CA LEU A 422 -11.27 19.76 13.92
C LEU A 422 -12.52 19.99 14.77
N VAL A 423 -13.13 21.16 14.60
CA VAL A 423 -14.30 21.61 15.37
C VAL A 423 -15.47 21.85 14.41
N CYS A 424 -16.64 21.29 14.74
CA CYS A 424 -17.86 21.57 13.99
C CYS A 424 -18.42 22.93 14.44
N GLN A 425 -18.53 23.87 13.50
CA GLN A 425 -19.17 25.17 13.69
C GLN A 425 -20.40 25.26 12.78
N GLY A 426 -21.57 24.90 13.32
CA GLY A 426 -22.79 24.81 12.53
C GLY A 426 -22.71 23.66 11.51
N ALA A 427 -22.85 23.99 10.22
CA ALA A 427 -22.71 23.04 9.12
C ALA A 427 -21.25 22.84 8.67
N ASP A 428 -20.36 23.76 9.04
CA ASP A 428 -18.97 23.77 8.58
C ASP A 428 -18.03 23.13 9.61
N ILE A 429 -16.88 22.67 9.12
CA ILE A 429 -15.79 22.17 9.96
C ILE A 429 -14.60 23.11 9.81
N VAL A 430 -14.08 23.58 10.94
CA VAL A 430 -12.91 24.45 10.99
C VAL A 430 -11.75 23.75 11.71
N ALA A 431 -10.52 24.05 11.31
CA ALA A 431 -9.32 23.60 12.00
C ALA A 431 -8.80 24.69 12.93
N ARG A 432 -8.55 24.34 14.19
CA ARG A 432 -7.72 25.14 15.10
C ARG A 432 -6.32 24.59 15.07
N GLU A 433 -5.35 25.46 14.82
CA GLU A 433 -3.99 25.07 14.49
C GLU A 433 -2.99 25.62 15.49
N PHE A 434 -2.15 24.73 16.03
CA PHE A 434 -1.11 25.07 16.99
C PHE A 434 0.21 24.46 16.52
N THR A 435 1.25 25.29 16.42
CA THR A 435 2.62 24.78 16.35
C THR A 435 2.95 24.07 17.67
N GLY A 436 3.90 23.14 17.66
CA GLY A 436 4.31 22.45 18.86
C GLY A 436 4.70 23.40 20.02
N PRO A 437 5.50 24.47 19.80
CA PRO A 437 5.80 25.44 20.85
C PRO A 437 4.59 26.20 21.39
N GLU A 438 3.64 26.59 20.52
CA GLU A 438 2.40 27.23 20.96
C GLU A 438 1.57 26.28 21.82
N PHE A 439 1.46 25.02 21.41
CA PHE A 439 0.65 24.04 22.12
C PHE A 439 1.26 23.64 23.46
N LYS A 440 2.59 23.45 23.52
CA LYS A 440 3.30 23.20 24.78
C LYS A 440 3.06 24.30 25.80
N LYS A 441 3.12 25.57 25.39
CA LYS A 441 2.79 26.72 26.27
C LYS A 441 1.35 26.68 26.76
N LEU A 442 0.40 26.25 25.92
CA LEU A 442 -1.00 26.13 26.32
C LEU A 442 -1.19 25.03 27.38
N LEU A 443 -0.54 23.89 27.21
CA LEU A 443 -0.57 22.77 28.17
C LEU A 443 0.08 23.15 29.51
N GLU A 444 1.20 23.90 29.48
CA GLU A 444 1.87 24.40 30.68
C GLU A 444 1.05 25.49 31.40
N ALA A 445 0.27 26.28 30.66
CA ALA A 445 -0.60 27.33 31.21
C ALA A 445 -1.93 26.80 31.78
N GLY A 446 -2.33 25.58 31.40
CA GLY A 446 -3.50 24.89 31.93
C GLY A 446 -3.72 23.53 31.27
N ASP A 447 -4.43 22.62 31.93
CA ASP A 447 -4.79 21.30 31.40
C ASP A 447 -5.86 21.39 30.30
N VAL A 448 -5.49 21.98 29.15
CA VAL A 448 -6.38 22.31 28.04
C VAL A 448 -6.63 21.07 27.18
N ASP A 449 -7.86 20.53 27.22
CA ASP A 449 -8.29 19.46 26.30
C ASP A 449 -8.64 20.04 24.91
N LEU A 450 -7.71 19.92 23.97
CA LEU A 450 -7.89 20.34 22.57
C LEU A 450 -9.16 19.77 21.93
N ARG A 451 -9.57 18.55 22.27
CA ARG A 451 -10.71 17.87 21.62
C ARG A 451 -12.03 18.60 21.84
N ARG A 452 -12.10 19.43 22.89
CA ARG A 452 -13.30 20.18 23.30
C ARG A 452 -13.16 21.68 23.09
N ALA A 453 -12.13 22.12 22.35
CA ALA A 453 -11.94 23.54 22.04
C ALA A 453 -13.18 24.07 21.28
N LYS A 454 -14.06 24.78 22.00
CA LYS A 454 -15.30 25.38 21.47
C LYS A 454 -15.02 26.62 20.66
#